data_AF-A0A6L6PUR5-F1
#
_entry.id   AF-A0A6L6PUR5-F1
#
_cell.length_a   1.000
_cell.length_b   1.000
_cell.length_c   1.000
_cell.angle_alpha   90.00
_cell.angle_beta   90.00
_cell.angle_gamma   90.00
#
_symmetry.space_group_name_H-M   'P 1'
#
loop_
_entity.id
_entity.type
_entity.pdbx_description
1 polymer ?
#
loop_
_entity_poly.entity_id
_entity_poly.type
_entity_poly.pdbx_seq_one_letter_code
_entity_poly.pdbx_strand_id
1 'polypeptide(L)' 'MTRRLDDFTAEKVAVALLTRAAFGEGTAYTYAELAGIPSRLIDDVLGRPVGRLREYSSMLQPPPDRRNSSRI' A
#
# COMPACT_ATOMS: atom_id res chain seq x y z
N MET A 1 -11.13 8.37 10.16
CA MET A 1 -10.32 8.31 8.92
C MET A 1 -11.13 8.93 7.80
N THR A 2 -10.60 9.95 7.14
CA THR A 2 -11.30 10.73 6.11
C THR A 2 -10.76 10.30 4.75
N ARG A 3 -11.59 9.75 3.86
CA ARG A 3 -11.17 9.16 2.55
C ARG A 3 -10.12 9.96 1.78
N ARG A 4 -10.26 11.29 1.77
CA ARG A 4 -9.33 12.20 1.06
C ARG A 4 -7.88 12.13 1.57
N LEU A 5 -7.67 11.89 2.86
CA LEU A 5 -6.33 11.70 3.44
C LEU A 5 -5.74 10.35 3.02
N ASP A 6 -6.59 9.34 2.83
CA ASP A 6 -6.19 8.01 2.39
C ASP A 6 -5.75 8.04 0.91
N ASP A 7 -6.46 8.78 0.06
CA ASP A 7 -6.14 8.93 -1.37
C ASP A 7 -4.79 9.64 -1.59
N PHE A 8 -4.54 10.73 -0.86
CA PHE A 8 -3.27 11.47 -0.96
C PHE A 8 -2.07 10.64 -0.49
N THR A 9 -2.28 9.80 0.52
CA THR A 9 -1.24 8.88 1.00
C THR A 9 -0.98 7.78 -0.04
N ALA A 10 -2.04 7.25 -0.65
CA ALA A 10 -1.92 6.24 -1.72
C ALA A 10 -1.16 6.78 -2.94
N GLU A 11 -1.41 8.03 -3.32
CA GLU A 11 -0.71 8.68 -4.44
C GLU A 11 0.80 8.78 -4.17
N LYS A 12 1.20 9.26 -2.99
CA LYS A 12 2.62 9.34 -2.60
C LYS A 12 3.30 7.97 -2.60
N VAL A 13 2.60 6.94 -2.12
CA VAL A 13 3.09 5.56 -2.14
C VAL A 13 3.26 5.07 -3.58
N ALA A 14 2.31 5.37 -4.46
CA ALA A 14 2.42 5.01 -5.87
C ALA A 14 3.64 5.67 -6.53
N VAL A 15 3.88 6.96 -6.28
CA VAL A 15 5.07 7.66 -6.79
C VAL A 15 6.35 7.06 -6.22
N ALA A 16 6.40 6.73 -4.91
CA ALA A 16 7.58 6.08 -4.33
C ALA A 16 7.90 4.72 -4.99
N LEU A 17 6.87 3.94 -5.33
CA LEU A 17 7.04 2.67 -6.07
C LEU A 17 7.54 2.88 -7.50
N LEU A 18 7.04 3.90 -8.20
CA LEU A 18 7.53 4.26 -9.53
C LEU A 18 8.99 4.75 -9.46
N THR A 19 9.33 5.56 -8.46
CA THR A 19 10.70 6.00 -8.18
C THR A 19 11.61 4.81 -7.93
N ARG A 20 11.15 3.79 -7.19
CA ARG A 20 11.92 2.55 -6.98
C ARG A 20 12.19 1.83 -8.29
N ALA A 21 11.18 1.71 -9.15
CA ALA A 21 11.30 1.04 -10.44
C ALA A 21 12.23 1.80 -11.41
N ALA A 22 12.23 3.14 -11.37
CA ALA A 22 13.01 3.97 -12.28
C ALA A 22 14.46 4.23 -11.81
N PHE A 23 14.65 4.43 -10.50
CA PHE A 23 15.91 4.94 -9.93
C PHE A 23 16.47 4.07 -8.80
N GLY A 24 15.85 2.93 -8.51
CA GLY A 24 16.29 2.02 -7.46
C GLY A 24 15.78 2.37 -6.05
N GLU A 25 16.08 1.47 -5.12
CA GLU A 25 15.49 1.47 -3.77
C GLU A 25 15.90 2.66 -2.92
N GLY A 26 17.18 3.04 -2.91
CA GLY A 26 17.65 4.19 -2.12
C GLY A 26 16.94 5.49 -2.48
N THR A 27 16.76 5.77 -3.77
CA THR A 27 16.06 6.97 -4.25
C THR A 27 14.58 6.97 -3.84
N ALA A 28 13.95 5.79 -3.83
CA ALA A 28 12.56 5.64 -3.40
C ALA A 28 12.38 5.90 -1.91
N TYR A 29 13.29 5.41 -1.07
CA TYR A 29 13.31 5.69 0.37
C TYR A 29 13.45 7.19 0.63
N THR A 30 14.44 7.84 0.00
CA THR A 30 14.64 9.29 0.12
C THR A 30 13.40 10.07 -0.31
N TYR A 31 12.77 9.71 -1.43
CA TYR A 31 11.53 10.36 -1.86
C TYR A 31 10.40 10.16 -0.84
N ALA A 32 10.22 8.94 -0.34
CA ALA A 32 9.14 8.61 0.59
C ALA A 32 9.27 9.38 1.92
N GLU A 33 10.50 9.52 2.43
CA GLU A 33 10.80 10.35 3.59
C GLU A 33 10.49 11.83 3.34
N LEU A 34 10.94 12.39 2.22
CA LEU A 34 10.68 13.79 1.85
C LEU A 34 9.19 14.06 1.60
N ALA A 35 8.45 13.07 1.09
CA ALA A 35 7.01 13.14 0.91
C ALA A 35 6.23 13.05 2.24
N GLY A 36 6.91 12.79 3.36
CA GLY A 36 6.31 12.68 4.68
C GLY A 36 5.47 11.42 4.87
N ILE A 37 5.80 10.33 4.18
CA ILE A 37 5.16 9.03 4.40
C ILE A 37 5.65 8.49 5.76
N PRO A 38 4.76 7.98 6.64
CA PRO A 38 5.20 7.39 7.91
C PRO A 38 6.20 6.25 7.69
N SER A 39 7.33 6.25 8.41
CA SER A 39 8.43 5.29 8.24
C SER A 39 7.98 3.83 8.25
N ARG A 40 7.08 3.46 9.16
CA ARG A 40 6.48 2.12 9.19
C ARG A 40 5.84 1.72 7.86
N LEU A 41 5.15 2.64 7.20
CA LEU A 41 4.51 2.40 5.90
C LEU A 41 5.54 2.34 4.76
N ILE A 42 6.61 3.14 4.85
CA ILE A 42 7.73 3.08 3.89
C ILE A 42 8.34 1.67 3.91
N ASP A 43 8.69 1.16 5.10
CA ASP A 43 9.28 -0.17 5.28
C ASP A 43 8.32 -1.27 4.82
N ASP A 44 7.04 -1.17 5.18
CA ASP A 44 6.01 -2.14 4.79
C ASP A 44 5.81 -2.24 3.28
N VAL A 45 6.05 -1.16 2.53
CA VAL A 45 5.81 -1.10 1.08
C VAL A 45 7.09 -1.32 0.29
N LEU A 46 8.15 -0.56 0.58
CA LEU A 46 9.40 -0.59 -0.18
C LEU A 46 10.26 -1.81 0.18
N GLY A 47 10.19 -2.29 1.43
CA GLY A 47 10.89 -3.50 1.87
C GLY A 47 10.34 -4.79 1.26
N ARG A 48 9.23 -4.73 0.50
CA ARG A 48 8.70 -5.91 -0.19
C ARG A 48 9.57 -6.29 -1.39
N PRO A 49 9.91 -7.58 -1.57
CA PRO A 49 10.62 -8.04 -2.75
C PRO A 49 9.80 -7.77 -4.01
N VAL A 50 10.46 -7.21 -5.03
CA VAL A 50 9.86 -6.91 -6.34
C VAL A 50 9.37 -8.22 -6.98
N GLY A 51 8.14 -8.24 -7.48
CA GLY A 51 7.56 -9.42 -8.12
C GLY A 51 6.92 -10.45 -7.18
N ARG A 52 7.01 -10.26 -5.85
CA ARG A 52 6.23 -11.06 -4.91
C ARG A 52 4.82 -10.47 -4.78
N LEU A 53 3.92 -10.93 -5.65
CA LEU A 53 2.49 -10.72 -5.45
C LEU A 53 2.10 -11.31 -4.10
N ARG A 54 1.15 -10.70 -3.39
CA ARG A 54 0.55 -11.32 -2.21
C ARG A 54 0.13 -12.73 -2.61
N GLU A 55 0.71 -13.74 -1.97
CA GLU A 55 0.19 -15.09 -2.02
C GLU A 55 -1.22 -15.00 -1.44
N TYR A 56 -2.22 -14.93 -2.32
CA TYR A 56 -3.60 -15.14 -1.92
C TYR A 56 -3.63 -16.57 -1.41
N SER A 57 -3.65 -16.74 -0.08
CA SER A 57 -4.05 -18.01 0.51
C SER A 57 -5.42 -18.32 -0.08
N SER A 58 -5.46 -19.30 -0.97
CA SER A 58 -6.67 -19.78 -1.65
C SER A 58 -7.60 -20.55 -0.70
N MET A 59 -7.47 -20.34 0.61
CA MET A 59 -8.52 -20.71 1.54
C MET A 59 -9.69 -19.76 1.29
N LEU A 60 -10.61 -20.23 0.44
CA LEU A 60 -11.97 -19.72 0.24
C LEU A 60 -12.57 -19.15 1.54
N GLN A 61 -12.33 -17.88 1.82
CA GLN A 61 -13.22 -17.09 2.65
C GLN A 61 -14.09 -16.30 1.68
N PRO A 62 -15.40 -16.61 1.59
CA PRO A 62 -16.31 -15.74 0.86
C PRO A 62 -16.17 -14.33 1.46
N PRO A 63 -16.09 -13.28 0.63
CA PRO A 63 -16.08 -11.92 1.15
C PRO A 63 -17.29 -11.77 2.08
N PRO A 64 -17.13 -11.23 3.31
CA PRO A 64 -18.27 -10.99 4.17
C PRO A 64 -19.23 -10.09 3.41
N ASP A 65 -20.36 -10.67 2.98
CA ASP A 65 -21.37 -9.95 2.24
C ASP A 65 -21.95 -8.87 3.15
N ARG A 66 -21.53 -7.62 2.92
CA ARG A 66 -22.01 -6.45 3.66
C ARG A 66 -23.46 -6.10 3.34
N ARG A 67 -24.11 -6.79 2.38
CA ARG A 67 -25.53 -6.60 2.10
C ARG A 67 -26.44 -7.37 3.05
N ASN A 68 -25.91 -8.27 3.88
CA ASN A 68 -26.72 -9.11 4.75
C ASN A 68 -26.73 -8.70 6.24
N SER A 69 -26.19 -7.53 6.60
CA SER A 69 -26.28 -7.02 7.98
C SER A 69 -27.56 -6.22 8.26
N SER A 70 -28.68 -6.58 7.62
CA SER A 70 -29.96 -5.91 7.80
C SER A 70 -31.09 -6.93 7.99
N ARG A 71 -31.74 -6.82 9.16
CA ARG A 71 -32.85 -7.62 9.73
C ARG A 71 -32.45 -8.94 10.38
N ILE A 72 -32.32 -8.95 11.71
CA ILE A 72 -33.43 -9.13 12.68
C ILE A 72 -33.13 -8.25 13.90
#